data_AF-A0A8T9QAT9-F1
#
_entry.id   AF-A0A8T9QAT9-F1
#
_cell.length_a   1.000
_cell.length_b   1.000
_cell.length_c   1.000
_cell.angle_alpha   90.00
_cell.angle_beta   90.00
_cell.angle_gamma   90.00
#
_symmetry.space_group_name_H-M   'P 1'
#
loop_
_entity.id
_entity.type
_entity.pdbx_description
1 polymer ?
#
loop_
_entity_poly.entity_id
_entity_poly.type
_entity_poly.pdbx_seq_one_letter_code
_entity_poly.pdbx_strand_id
1 'polypeptide(L)'
;MEKQVMLRDGQMETTRVEKVDWSKELQIFYQADINKPALRGAYEAIGSPVNGAQEYRRKGIIENIVDQLRVSGDGTSSGTIEATLTQDNPLFFSRKFLALSYQNGLLKTYRVRGVQKLVLFDTLRYSATVTVLP
;
A
#
# COMPACT_ATOMS: atom_id res chain seq x y z
N MET A 1 -4.59 18.82 4.94
CA MET A 1 -4.76 17.70 3.98
C MET A 1 -6.24 17.35 3.85
N GLU A 2 -6.66 16.76 2.73
CA GLU A 2 -8.00 16.16 2.60
C GLU A 2 -7.89 14.65 2.73
N LYS A 3 -8.71 14.05 3.59
CA LYS A 3 -8.81 12.61 3.81
C LYS A 3 -10.24 12.15 3.52
N GLN A 4 -10.35 11.18 2.63
CA GLN A 4 -11.62 10.54 2.27
C GLN A 4 -11.57 9.08 2.72
N VAL A 5 -12.54 8.65 3.52
CA VAL A 5 -12.65 7.29 4.05
C VAL A 5 -13.98 6.70 3.65
N MET A 6 -13.96 5.51 3.06
CA MET A 6 -15.15 4.72 2.77
C MET A 6 -15.20 3.53 3.73
N LEU A 7 -16.32 3.40 4.44
CA LEU A 7 -16.58 2.36 5.43
C LEU A 7 -17.48 1.25 4.85
N ARG A 8 -17.79 0.25 5.69
CA ARG A 8 -18.46 -1.01 5.32
C ARG A 8 -19.82 -0.82 4.64
N ASP A 9 -20.54 0.22 5.01
CA ASP A 9 -21.87 0.59 4.48
C ASP A 9 -21.79 1.39 3.18
N GLY A 10 -20.58 1.65 2.67
CA GLY A 10 -20.35 2.48 1.50
C GLY A 10 -20.45 3.97 1.77
N GLN A 11 -20.66 4.39 3.03
CA GLN A 11 -20.62 5.80 3.39
C GLN A 11 -19.20 6.33 3.22
N MET A 12 -19.12 7.50 2.60
CA MET A 12 -17.88 8.22 2.39
C MET A 12 -17.84 9.41 3.34
N GLU A 13 -16.85 9.40 4.24
CA GLU A 13 -16.56 10.50 5.13
C GLU A 13 -15.37 11.29 4.60
N THR A 14 -15.54 12.59 4.43
CA THR A 14 -14.47 13.51 4.06
C THR A 14 -14.13 14.39 5.25
N THR A 15 -12.89 14.30 5.71
CA THR A 15 -12.39 15.09 6.84
C THR A 15 -11.16 15.87 6.41
N ARG A 16 -11.18 17.18 6.68
CA ARG A 16 -10.00 18.03 6.54
C ARG A 16 -9.22 17.98 7.85
N VAL A 17 -7.97 17.54 7.77
CA VAL A 17 -7.09 17.44 8.94
C VAL A 17 -6.08 18.59 8.90
N GLU A 18 -6.06 19.39 9.96
CA GLU A 18 -5.21 20.56 10.12
C GLU A 18 -3.80 20.19 10.62
N LYS A 19 -3.70 19.28 11.59
CA LYS A 19 -2.41 18.78 12.11
C LYS A 19 -2.25 17.29 11.78
N VAL A 20 -1.30 17.00 10.90
CA VAL A 20 -1.05 15.64 10.39
C VAL A 20 0.18 15.05 11.05
N ASP A 21 0.02 13.90 11.70
CA ASP A 21 1.14 13.07 12.14
C ASP A 21 1.55 12.12 11.01
N TRP A 22 2.49 12.57 10.17
CA TRP A 22 2.94 11.81 9.00
C TRP A 22 3.57 10.47 9.35
N SER A 23 4.17 10.36 10.54
CA SER A 23 4.75 9.11 11.00
C SER A 23 3.68 8.04 11.14
N LYS A 24 2.53 8.40 11.75
CA LYS A 24 1.37 7.49 11.90
C LYS A 24 0.69 7.19 10.57
N GLU A 25 0.45 8.20 9.75
CA GLU A 25 -0.29 8.01 8.49
C GLU A 25 0.50 7.15 7.49
N LEU A 26 1.82 7.31 7.42
CA LEU A 26 2.68 6.55 6.49
C LEU A 26 3.19 5.24 7.09
N GLN A 27 2.92 4.96 8.37
CA GLN A 27 3.42 3.77 9.05
C GLN A 27 3.06 2.47 8.31
N ILE A 28 1.89 2.44 7.67
CA ILE A 28 1.41 1.27 6.92
C ILE A 28 2.33 0.90 5.75
N PHE A 29 3.04 1.87 5.16
CA PHE A 29 3.96 1.62 4.05
C PHE A 29 5.25 0.93 4.48
N TYR A 30 5.64 0.97 5.77
CA TYR A 30 6.76 0.13 6.27
C TYR A 30 6.45 -1.37 6.23
N GLN A 31 5.18 -1.75 6.14
CA GLN A 31 4.78 -3.14 5.92
C GLN A 31 5.07 -3.59 4.47
N ALA A 32 5.10 -2.66 3.52
CA ALA A 32 5.41 -2.91 2.11
C ALA A 32 6.91 -2.90 1.79
N ASP A 33 7.77 -2.62 2.78
CA ASP A 33 9.21 -2.58 2.57
C ASP A 33 9.80 -3.99 2.39
N ILE A 34 10.18 -4.29 1.15
CA ILE A 34 10.82 -5.55 0.75
C ILE A 34 12.34 -5.54 0.93
N ASN A 35 12.97 -4.41 1.27
CA ASN A 35 14.44 -4.28 1.34
C ASN A 35 15.04 -4.79 2.66
N LYS A 36 14.21 -5.36 3.54
CA LYS A 36 14.66 -5.86 4.85
C LYS A 36 15.70 -6.96 4.67
N PRO A 37 16.79 -6.99 5.47
CA PRO A 37 17.86 -7.99 5.32
C PRO A 37 17.39 -9.45 5.36
N ALA A 38 16.30 -9.73 6.09
CA ALA A 38 15.67 -11.05 6.19
C ALA A 38 14.93 -11.50 4.91
N LEU A 39 14.69 -10.58 3.97
CA LEU A 39 13.96 -10.84 2.72
C LEU A 39 14.90 -10.97 1.51
N ARG A 40 16.22 -11.05 1.74
CA ARG A 40 17.19 -11.26 0.67
C ARG A 40 16.86 -12.55 -0.08
N GLY A 41 16.63 -12.42 -1.39
CA GLY A 41 16.25 -13.53 -2.27
C GLY A 41 14.77 -13.94 -2.19
N ALA A 42 13.93 -13.26 -1.40
CA ALA A 42 12.51 -13.54 -1.28
C ALA A 42 11.68 -13.05 -2.49
N TYR A 43 12.19 -12.07 -3.23
CA TYR A 43 11.52 -11.43 -4.36
C TYR A 43 12.33 -11.58 -5.64
N GLU A 44 11.61 -11.59 -6.76
CA GLU A 44 12.16 -11.53 -8.10
C GLU A 44 11.58 -10.35 -8.86
N ALA A 45 12.40 -9.74 -9.72
CA ALA A 45 11.96 -8.75 -10.68
C ALA A 45 11.18 -9.45 -11.79
N ILE A 46 9.96 -8.99 -12.07
CA ILE A 46 9.10 -9.54 -13.12
C ILE A 46 9.32 -8.75 -14.41
N GLY A 47 9.80 -9.43 -15.44
CA GLY A 47 9.98 -8.86 -16.77
C GLY A 47 11.01 -7.72 -16.84
N SER A 48 11.09 -7.10 -18.01
CA SER A 48 11.82 -5.84 -18.19
C SER A 48 10.96 -4.65 -17.74
N PRO A 49 11.57 -3.55 -17.23
CA PRO A 49 10.82 -2.36 -16.90
C PRO A 49 9.94 -1.89 -18.06
N VAL A 50 8.63 -1.79 -17.86
CA VAL A 50 7.69 -1.28 -18.85
C VAL A 50 7.36 0.16 -18.49
N ASN A 51 7.63 1.11 -19.38
CA ASN A 51 7.42 2.55 -19.13
C ASN A 51 8.10 3.05 -17.84
N GLY A 52 9.31 2.55 -17.54
CA GLY A 52 10.04 2.90 -16.32
C GLY A 52 9.42 2.35 -15.03
N ALA A 53 8.47 1.41 -15.13
CA ALA A 53 7.91 0.69 -13.99
C ALA A 53 8.59 -0.68 -13.84
N GLN A 54 9.17 -0.94 -12.67
CA GLN A 54 9.66 -2.26 -12.28
C GLN A 54 8.69 -2.92 -11.30
N GLU A 55 8.37 -4.18 -11.58
CA GLU A 55 7.54 -5.02 -10.72
C GLU A 55 8.41 -6.06 -10.01
N TYR A 56 8.10 -6.32 -8.75
CA TYR A 56 8.71 -7.33 -7.90
C TYR A 56 7.64 -8.24 -7.34
N ARG A 57 7.85 -9.56 -7.38
CA ARG A 57 6.91 -10.56 -6.88
C ARG A 57 7.60 -11.53 -5.91
N ARG A 58 6.87 -11.96 -4.89
CA ARG A 58 7.35 -12.95 -3.91
C ARG A 58 7.52 -14.33 -4.54
N LYS A 59 8.67 -14.96 -4.34
CA LYS A 59 9.05 -16.29 -4.87
C LYS A 59 8.48 -17.48 -4.06
N GLY A 60 7.91 -17.23 -2.89
CA GLY A 60 7.36 -18.25 -1.99
C GLY A 60 8.37 -18.98 -1.09
N ILE A 61 9.68 -18.67 -1.21
CA ILE A 61 10.75 -19.31 -0.41
C ILE A 61 10.77 -18.80 1.04
N ILE A 62 10.46 -17.52 1.23
CA ILE A 62 10.41 -16.85 2.52
C ILE A 62 8.99 -16.32 2.70
N GLU A 63 8.36 -16.63 3.82
CA GLU A 63 7.06 -16.08 4.15
C GLU A 63 7.16 -14.57 4.36
N ASN A 64 6.31 -13.85 3.65
CA ASN A 64 6.13 -12.42 3.81
C ASN A 64 4.72 -12.05 3.36
N ILE A 65 4.18 -10.97 3.91
CA ILE A 65 2.84 -10.49 3.59
C ILE A 65 2.79 -9.74 2.26
N VAL A 66 3.91 -9.22 1.75
CA VAL A 66 3.96 -8.51 0.47
C VAL A 66 4.00 -9.54 -0.65
N ASP A 67 2.94 -9.59 -1.45
CA ASP A 67 2.88 -10.47 -2.62
C ASP A 67 3.58 -9.85 -3.82
N GLN A 68 3.36 -8.54 -4.00
CA GLN A 68 3.82 -7.78 -5.16
C GLN A 68 4.10 -6.33 -4.76
N LEU A 69 5.17 -5.77 -5.31
CA LEU A 69 5.52 -4.36 -5.24
C LEU A 69 5.81 -3.85 -6.66
N ARG A 70 5.21 -2.75 -7.04
CA ARG A 70 5.50 -2.05 -8.30
C ARG A 70 5.99 -0.65 -8.00
N VAL A 71 7.11 -0.29 -8.59
CA VAL A 71 7.70 1.04 -8.47
C VAL A 71 7.83 1.61 -9.87
N SER A 72 7.35 2.83 -10.08
CA SER A 72 7.50 3.55 -11.35
C SER A 72 7.94 4.98 -11.09
N GLY A 73 8.75 5.54 -11.99
CA GLY A 73 9.19 6.93 -11.90
C GLY A 73 10.68 7.12 -12.13
N ASP A 74 11.08 8.38 -12.06
CA ASP A 74 12.46 8.81 -12.30
C ASP A 74 13.18 9.01 -10.95
N GLY A 75 13.49 7.88 -10.31
CA GLY A 75 14.12 7.85 -8.99
C GLY A 75 13.28 8.54 -7.91
N THR A 76 13.88 9.44 -7.15
CA THR A 76 13.24 10.14 -6.03
C THR A 76 12.48 11.41 -6.46
N SER A 77 12.59 11.82 -7.72
CA SER A 77 12.00 13.07 -8.20
C SER A 77 10.48 12.96 -8.31
N SER A 78 9.96 12.03 -9.10
CA SER A 78 8.51 11.80 -9.24
C SER A 78 8.23 10.35 -9.58
N GLY A 79 7.17 9.80 -9.00
CA GLY A 79 6.86 8.39 -9.21
C GLY A 79 5.67 7.89 -8.42
N THR A 80 5.43 6.59 -8.55
CA THR A 80 4.41 5.87 -7.79
C THR A 80 4.97 4.58 -7.22
N ILE A 81 4.47 4.22 -6.04
CA ILE A 81 4.76 2.96 -5.36
C ILE A 81 3.42 2.29 -5.10
N GLU A 82 3.24 1.08 -5.63
CA GLU A 82 2.05 0.26 -5.44
C GLU A 82 2.44 -1.08 -4.80
N ALA A 83 1.72 -1.50 -3.77
CA ALA A 83 1.99 -2.76 -3.08
C ALA A 83 0.70 -3.54 -2.82
N THR A 84 0.75 -4.85 -3.04
CA THR A 84 -0.31 -5.78 -2.64
C THR A 84 0.18 -6.62 -1.48
N LEU A 85 -0.52 -6.54 -0.36
CA LEU A 85 -0.21 -7.30 0.85
C LEU A 85 -1.35 -8.28 1.12
N THR A 86 -1.04 -9.56 1.30
CA THR A 86 -2.01 -10.58 1.72
C THR A 86 -1.52 -11.26 3.00
N GLN A 87 -2.45 -11.45 3.94
CA GLN A 87 -2.29 -12.35 5.07
C GLN A 87 -3.44 -13.34 5.03
N ASP A 88 -3.12 -14.62 4.99
CA ASP A 88 -4.10 -15.68 4.86
C ASP A 88 -3.78 -16.79 5.86
N ASN A 89 -4.60 -16.86 6.91
CA ASN A 89 -4.52 -17.85 7.96
C ASN A 89 -5.92 -18.47 8.16
N PRO A 90 -6.05 -19.69 8.73
CA PRO A 90 -7.34 -20.38 8.87
C PRO A 90 -8.46 -19.58 9.56
N LEU A 91 -8.10 -18.62 10.42
CA LEU A 91 -9.06 -17.80 11.18
C LEU A 91 -9.30 -16.41 10.57
N PHE A 92 -8.46 -16.00 9.61
CA PHE A 92 -8.36 -14.61 9.18
C PHE A 92 -7.75 -14.48 7.79
N PHE A 93 -8.46 -13.77 6.93
CA PHE A 93 -7.94 -13.31 5.65
C PHE A 93 -7.90 -11.78 5.62
N SER A 94 -6.80 -11.22 5.14
CA SER A 94 -6.77 -9.80 4.75
C SER A 94 -5.98 -9.60 3.47
N ARG A 95 -6.45 -8.65 2.66
CA ARG A 95 -5.72 -8.13 1.51
C ARG A 95 -5.75 -6.63 1.51
N LYS A 96 -4.59 -6.01 1.38
CA LYS A 96 -4.42 -4.56 1.31
C LYS A 96 -3.74 -4.18 0.00
N PHE A 97 -4.26 -3.15 -0.63
CA PHE A 97 -3.64 -2.48 -1.77
C PHE A 97 -3.22 -1.09 -1.31
N LEU A 98 -1.92 -0.85 -1.36
CA LEU A 98 -1.31 0.43 -1.03
C LEU A 98 -0.86 1.08 -2.31
N ALA A 99 -1.16 2.37 -2.48
CA ALA A 99 -0.65 3.18 -3.58
C ALA A 99 -0.20 4.53 -3.03
N LEU A 100 0.96 5.00 -3.46
CA LEU A 100 1.53 6.27 -3.06
C LEU A 100 2.08 6.96 -4.29
N SER A 101 1.85 8.27 -4.41
CA SER A 101 2.46 9.10 -5.43
C SER A 101 3.23 10.26 -4.81
N TYR A 102 4.37 10.57 -5.41
CA TYR A 102 5.24 11.67 -5.01
C TYR A 102 5.66 12.47 -6.23
N GLN A 103 5.90 13.76 -5.99
CA GLN A 103 6.39 14.70 -6.98
C GLN A 103 7.32 15.71 -6.31
N ASN A 104 8.46 15.96 -6.96
CA ASN A 104 9.60 16.71 -6.42
C ASN A 104 10.06 16.18 -5.05
N GLY A 105 10.07 14.86 -4.86
CA GLY A 105 10.40 14.22 -3.58
C GLY A 105 9.36 14.41 -2.47
N LEU A 106 8.24 15.07 -2.75
CA LEU A 106 7.17 15.31 -1.79
C LEU A 106 5.97 14.43 -2.06
N LEU A 107 5.37 13.89 -0.99
CA LEU A 107 4.14 13.14 -1.06
C LEU A 107 3.00 13.99 -1.63
N LYS A 108 2.30 13.48 -2.66
CA LYS A 108 1.14 14.14 -3.26
C LYS A 108 -0.15 13.46 -2.87
N THR A 109 -0.22 12.15 -3.07
CA THR A 109 -1.38 11.36 -2.68
C THR A 109 -0.95 10.02 -2.15
N TYR A 110 -1.75 9.45 -1.27
CA TYR A 110 -1.66 8.04 -0.98
C TYR A 110 -3.06 7.46 -0.81
N ARG A 111 -3.15 6.15 -1.05
CA ARG A 111 -4.39 5.39 -1.00
C ARG A 111 -4.13 4.04 -0.37
N VAL A 112 -5.02 3.66 0.52
CA VAL A 112 -5.06 2.37 1.18
C VAL A 112 -6.43 1.77 0.93
N ARG A 113 -6.50 0.61 0.27
CA ARG A 113 -7.72 -0.17 0.14
C ARG A 113 -7.53 -1.50 0.83
N GLY A 114 -8.54 -1.97 1.53
CA GLY A 114 -8.45 -3.22 2.27
C GLY A 114 -9.73 -4.02 2.22
N VAL A 115 -9.54 -5.33 2.21
CA VAL A 115 -10.54 -6.34 2.52
C VAL A 115 -10.04 -7.13 3.72
N GLN A 116 -10.93 -7.39 4.66
CA GLN A 116 -10.66 -8.24 5.80
C GLN A 116 -11.85 -9.16 6.05
N LYS A 117 -11.59 -10.45 6.26
CA LYS A 117 -12.61 -11.45 6.58
C LYS A 117 -12.13 -12.29 7.75
N LEU A 118 -12.96 -12.33 8.80
CA LEU A 118 -12.79 -13.23 9.94
C LEU A 118 -13.75 -14.41 9.76
N VAL A 119 -13.36 -15.60 10.22
CA VAL A 119 -14.29 -16.73 10.25
C VAL A 119 -15.48 -16.40 11.14
N LEU A 120 -16.69 -16.79 10.73
CA LEU A 120 -17.98 -16.46 11.37
C LEU A 120 -18.46 -15.01 11.23
N PHE A 121 -17.71 -14.12 10.56
CA PHE A 121 -18.11 -12.73 10.37
C PHE A 121 -18.14 -12.33 8.88
N ASP A 122 -18.86 -11.25 8.62
CA ASP A 122 -18.91 -10.65 7.29
C ASP A 122 -17.58 -10.03 6.87
N THR A 123 -17.44 -9.87 5.55
CA THR A 123 -16.25 -9.23 4.97
C THR A 123 -16.31 -7.73 5.18
N LEU A 124 -15.29 -7.19 5.82
CA LEU A 124 -15.06 -5.76 5.96
C LEU A 124 -14.32 -5.24 4.72
N ARG A 125 -14.83 -4.17 4.14
CA ARG A 125 -14.19 -3.45 3.05
C ARG A 125 -13.98 -2.01 3.50
N TYR A 126 -12.80 -1.47 3.21
CA TYR A 126 -12.50 -0.08 3.52
C TYR A 126 -11.57 0.51 2.46
N SER A 127 -11.66 1.82 2.28
CA SER A 127 -10.76 2.58 1.42
C SER A 127 -10.48 3.92 2.04
N ALA A 128 -9.22 4.30 2.16
CA ALA A 128 -8.79 5.63 2.56
C ALA A 128 -7.97 6.24 1.41
N THR A 129 -8.30 7.46 1.00
CA THR A 129 -7.49 8.26 0.07
C THR A 129 -7.15 9.58 0.74
N VAL A 130 -5.89 9.96 0.68
CA VAL A 130 -5.42 11.25 1.17
C VAL A 130 -4.75 12.02 0.06
N THR A 131 -5.11 13.29 -0.05
CA THR A 131 -4.53 14.25 -0.98
C THR A 131 -3.87 15.37 -0.19
N VAL A 132 -2.58 15.59 -0.46
CA VAL A 132 -1.82 16.71 0.07
C VAL A 132 -2.12 17.92 -0.82
N LEU A 133 -2.88 18.86 -0.26
CA LEU A 133 -3.17 20.13 -0.93
C LEU A 133 -1.91 21.02 -0.88
N PRO A 134 -1.61 21.76 -1.97
CA PRO A 134 -0.49 22.69 -2.02
C PRO A 134 -0.67 23.89 -1.08
#